data_AF-A0A968RZ01-F1
#
_entry.id   AF-A0A968RZ01-F1
#
_cell.length_a   1.000
_cell.length_b   1.000
_cell.length_c   1.000
_cell.angle_alpha   90.00
_cell.angle_beta   90.00
_cell.angle_gamma   90.00
#
_symmetry.space_group_name_H-M   'P 1'
#
loop_
_entity.id
_entity.type
_entity.pdbx_description
1 polymer ?
#
loop_
_entity_poly.entity_id
_entity_poly.type
_entity_poly.pdbx_seq_one_letter_code
_entity_poly.pdbx_strand_id
1 'polypeptide(L)'
;MTQSVWAASLNNLPDLEQWQKPHLELPQGDLVYPDWFEGTWQVTCTETAQLALLAPDIVTPGFESNRRYLNEPVEFPVRFRPSYSPFLTNSILAIVKPGIVGDRAFNGWAIARAYLGDRAVLSVKVDPDNPNRQVTFLSGQRQLIATITGRRRREMDGDRFLATEISQQVFRSPSQIYFNEVEITTDYQRLDDDRILADQVAAIYLSPQDPDYFTAANRPVALYRYRLQLQRQ
;
A
#
# COMPACT_ATOMS: atom_id res chain seq x y z
N MET A 1 -18.45 -6.49 20.90
CA MET A 1 -17.09 -6.77 20.43
C MET A 1 -17.10 -6.61 18.92
N THR A 2 -16.63 -5.49 18.41
CA THR A 2 -16.48 -5.28 16.96
C THR A 2 -15.42 -6.26 16.45
N GLN A 3 -15.77 -7.12 15.49
CA GLN A 3 -14.78 -7.96 14.83
C GLN A 3 -13.74 -7.03 14.18
N SER A 4 -12.47 -7.29 14.46
CA SER A 4 -11.38 -6.62 13.74
C SER A 4 -11.60 -6.82 12.24
N VAL A 5 -11.28 -5.81 11.43
CA VAL A 5 -11.16 -5.92 9.96
C VAL A 5 -10.39 -7.18 9.57
N TRP A 6 -9.40 -7.56 10.38
CA TRP A 6 -8.60 -8.77 10.21
C TRP A 6 -9.28 -10.08 10.56
N ALA A 7 -10.46 -10.10 11.15
CA ALA A 7 -11.22 -11.33 11.34
C ALA A 7 -12.11 -11.65 10.12
N ALA A 8 -12.28 -10.70 9.19
CA ALA A 8 -13.26 -10.77 8.11
C ALA A 8 -12.69 -10.27 6.77
N SER A 9 -13.51 -10.34 5.72
CA SER A 9 -13.23 -9.70 4.44
C SER A 9 -13.40 -8.18 4.53
N LEU A 10 -12.67 -7.42 3.71
CA LEU A 10 -13.04 -6.02 3.43
C LEU A 10 -14.43 -5.91 2.81
N ASN A 11 -14.91 -6.95 2.10
CA ASN A 11 -16.29 -7.00 1.60
C ASN A 11 -17.31 -7.04 2.74
N ASN A 12 -16.91 -7.47 3.93
CA ASN A 12 -17.75 -7.51 5.12
C ASN A 12 -17.66 -6.22 5.94
N LEU A 13 -16.88 -5.23 5.50
CA LEU A 13 -16.87 -3.88 6.07
C LEU A 13 -17.72 -2.97 5.18
N PRO A 14 -19.00 -2.76 5.56
CA PRO A 14 -19.88 -1.91 4.78
C PRO A 14 -19.50 -0.43 4.91
N ASP A 15 -18.79 -0.04 5.98
CA ASP A 15 -18.59 1.37 6.34
C ASP A 15 -17.16 1.68 6.79
N LEU A 16 -16.59 2.75 6.22
CA LEU A 16 -15.29 3.31 6.58
C LEU A 16 -15.30 3.92 7.99
N GLU A 17 -16.45 4.33 8.52
CA GLU A 17 -16.55 4.92 9.87
C GLU A 17 -16.10 3.97 10.99
N GLN A 18 -16.16 2.66 10.74
CA GLN A 18 -15.78 1.62 11.70
C GLN A 18 -14.30 1.23 11.60
N TRP A 19 -13.52 1.90 10.75
CA TRP A 19 -12.11 1.56 10.55
C TRP A 19 -11.30 1.72 11.84
N GLN A 20 -10.51 0.69 12.16
CA GLN A 20 -9.60 0.70 13.30
C GLN A 20 -8.23 0.28 12.83
N LYS A 21 -7.22 1.07 13.22
CA LYS A 21 -5.83 0.78 12.94
C LYS A 21 -5.45 -0.60 13.48
N PRO A 22 -4.94 -1.51 12.64
CA PRO A 22 -4.62 -2.86 13.09
C PRO A 22 -3.28 -2.93 13.82
N HIS A 23 -3.18 -3.87 14.75
CA HIS A 23 -1.89 -4.24 15.34
C HIS A 23 -1.17 -5.23 14.41
N LEU A 24 -0.02 -4.83 13.86
CA LEU A 24 0.77 -5.60 12.90
C LEU A 24 2.11 -6.05 13.48
N GLU A 25 2.72 -7.03 12.81
CA GLU A 25 4.07 -7.52 13.16
C GLU A 25 5.14 -6.67 12.46
N LEU A 26 6.34 -6.63 13.05
CA LEU A 26 7.50 -6.02 12.40
C LEU A 26 7.83 -6.79 11.11
N PRO A 27 8.07 -6.11 9.99
CA PRO A 27 8.29 -6.77 8.71
C PRO A 27 9.61 -7.53 8.72
N GLN A 28 9.55 -8.83 8.44
CA GLN A 28 10.70 -9.67 8.14
C GLN A 28 10.74 -9.93 6.64
N GLY A 29 11.79 -9.48 5.95
CA GLY A 29 11.85 -9.53 4.49
C GLY A 29 10.75 -8.69 3.80
N ASP A 30 10.39 -9.07 2.58
CA ASP A 30 9.34 -8.41 1.79
C ASP A 30 7.96 -9.11 1.93
N LEU A 31 6.89 -8.48 1.45
CA LEU A 31 5.54 -9.05 1.42
C LEU A 31 5.51 -10.17 0.38
N VAL A 32 5.30 -11.40 0.86
CA VAL A 32 5.17 -12.58 0.00
C VAL A 32 3.71 -12.77 -0.40
N TYR A 33 3.48 -12.79 -1.71
CA TYR A 33 2.20 -13.02 -2.36
C TYR A 33 2.05 -14.50 -2.75
N PRO A 34 0.81 -15.01 -2.93
CA PRO A 34 0.57 -16.30 -3.53
C PRO A 34 1.19 -16.42 -4.93
N ASP A 35 1.49 -17.66 -5.34
CA ASP A 35 2.16 -17.96 -6.62
C ASP A 35 1.42 -17.40 -7.84
N TRP A 36 0.08 -17.34 -7.79
CA TRP A 36 -0.74 -16.85 -8.88
C TRP A 36 -0.56 -15.35 -9.19
N PHE A 37 0.10 -14.58 -8.32
CA PHE A 37 0.48 -13.19 -8.62
C PHE A 37 1.67 -13.06 -9.57
N GLU A 38 2.51 -14.08 -9.72
CA GLU A 38 3.73 -13.99 -10.52
C GLU A 38 3.42 -13.47 -11.93
N GLY A 39 4.15 -12.44 -12.38
CA GLY A 39 3.94 -11.84 -13.69
C GLY A 39 3.69 -10.33 -13.62
N THR A 40 3.27 -9.77 -14.74
CA THR A 40 2.96 -8.34 -14.89
C THR A 40 1.46 -8.18 -15.15
N TRP A 41 0.86 -7.18 -14.54
CA TRP A 41 -0.58 -6.96 -14.52
C TRP A 41 -0.87 -5.50 -14.83
N GLN A 42 -1.85 -5.26 -15.69
CA GLN A 42 -2.46 -3.95 -15.84
C GLN A 42 -3.49 -3.76 -14.74
N VAL A 43 -3.28 -2.79 -13.85
CA VAL A 43 -4.23 -2.42 -12.79
C VAL A 43 -5.14 -1.31 -13.31
N THR A 44 -6.44 -1.47 -13.13
CA THR A 44 -7.42 -0.37 -13.10
C THR A 44 -7.79 -0.12 -11.64
N CYS A 45 -7.43 1.05 -11.12
CA CYS A 45 -7.68 1.46 -9.75
C CYS A 45 -8.73 2.57 -9.73
N THR A 46 -9.86 2.34 -9.07
CA THR A 46 -10.94 3.34 -8.99
C THR A 46 -11.21 3.67 -7.53
N GLU A 47 -11.07 4.93 -7.14
CA GLU A 47 -11.50 5.40 -5.83
C GLU A 47 -13.03 5.45 -5.79
N THR A 48 -13.63 4.75 -4.83
CA THR A 48 -15.09 4.59 -4.72
C THR A 48 -15.69 5.35 -3.55
N ALA A 49 -14.87 5.66 -2.54
CA ALA A 49 -15.27 6.45 -1.39
C ALA A 49 -14.06 7.11 -0.72
N GLN A 50 -14.29 8.22 -0.05
CA GLN A 50 -13.33 8.87 0.83
C GLN A 50 -14.03 9.44 2.05
N LEU A 51 -13.35 9.47 3.19
CA LEU A 51 -13.91 9.91 4.47
C LEU A 51 -12.82 10.58 5.32
N ALA A 52 -13.11 11.77 5.86
CA ALA A 52 -12.26 12.45 6.84
C ALA A 52 -12.99 12.55 8.17
N LEU A 53 -12.83 11.52 9.02
CA LEU A 53 -13.58 11.37 10.28
C LEU A 53 -13.36 12.49 11.30
N LEU A 54 -12.24 13.20 11.19
CA LEU A 54 -11.83 14.22 12.15
C LEU A 54 -11.96 15.65 11.61
N ALA A 55 -12.49 15.81 10.40
CA ALA A 55 -12.79 17.13 9.85
C ALA A 55 -14.04 17.75 10.54
N PRO A 56 -14.13 19.08 10.64
CA PRO A 56 -13.16 20.08 10.18
C PRO A 56 -11.97 20.31 11.11
N ASP A 57 -11.99 19.73 12.31
CA ASP A 57 -11.02 20.02 13.37
C ASP A 57 -9.59 19.60 13.00
N ILE A 58 -9.45 18.45 12.32
CA ILE A 58 -8.17 17.95 11.81
C ILE A 58 -8.34 17.64 10.32
N VAL A 59 -7.51 18.28 9.49
CA VAL A 59 -7.50 18.09 8.05
C VAL A 59 -6.09 17.73 7.58
N THR A 60 -6.00 16.86 6.57
CA THR A 60 -4.72 16.54 5.95
C THR A 60 -4.51 17.32 4.65
N PRO A 61 -3.28 17.73 4.36
CA PRO A 61 -2.94 18.22 3.03
C PRO A 61 -3.31 17.16 1.99
N GLY A 62 -4.00 17.58 0.94
CA GLY A 62 -4.31 16.71 -0.20
C GLY A 62 -5.70 16.09 -0.19
N PHE A 63 -6.37 15.93 0.97
CA PHE A 63 -7.70 15.28 1.01
C PHE A 63 -8.70 15.95 0.06
N GLU A 64 -8.86 17.27 0.15
CA GLU A 64 -9.82 17.98 -0.70
C GLU A 64 -9.39 17.98 -2.18
N SER A 65 -8.09 18.03 -2.49
CA SER A 65 -7.62 17.95 -3.88
C SER A 65 -7.75 16.55 -4.47
N ASN A 66 -7.74 15.51 -3.63
CA ASN A 66 -7.86 14.11 -4.05
C ASN A 66 -9.29 13.78 -4.51
N ARG A 67 -10.29 14.58 -4.13
CA ARG A 67 -11.68 14.40 -4.61
C ARG A 67 -11.81 14.29 -6.13
N ARG A 68 -10.86 14.86 -6.87
CA ARG A 68 -10.80 14.75 -8.34
C ARG A 68 -10.64 13.32 -8.86
N TYR A 69 -10.17 12.39 -8.03
CA TYR A 69 -9.98 10.98 -8.39
C TYR A 69 -11.19 10.11 -8.04
N LEU A 70 -12.16 10.67 -7.31
CA LEU A 70 -13.35 9.91 -6.91
C LEU A 70 -14.14 9.49 -8.15
N ASN A 71 -14.33 8.17 -8.29
CA ASN A 71 -14.94 7.49 -9.43
C ASN A 71 -14.18 7.62 -10.76
N GLU A 72 -12.95 8.16 -10.75
CA GLU A 72 -12.10 8.25 -11.93
C GLU A 72 -11.08 7.09 -11.93
N PRO A 73 -11.10 6.20 -12.93
CA PRO A 73 -10.15 5.11 -12.99
C PRO A 73 -8.75 5.62 -13.33
N VAL A 74 -7.76 5.16 -12.56
CA VAL A 74 -6.34 5.37 -12.80
C VAL A 74 -5.71 4.04 -13.16
N GLU A 75 -5.02 4.00 -14.28
CA GLU A 75 -4.42 2.77 -14.83
C GLU A 75 -2.90 2.77 -14.71
N PHE A 76 -2.33 1.63 -14.32
CA PHE A 76 -0.88 1.46 -14.25
C PHE A 76 -0.48 -0.03 -14.24
N PRO A 77 0.69 -0.38 -14.82
CA PRO A 77 1.22 -1.73 -14.69
C PRO A 77 1.84 -1.97 -13.31
N VAL A 78 1.70 -3.19 -12.80
CA VAL A 78 2.43 -3.70 -11.64
C VAL A 78 3.05 -5.05 -11.98
N ARG A 79 4.15 -5.39 -11.31
CA ARG A 79 4.90 -6.62 -11.52
C ARG A 79 5.16 -7.31 -10.18
N PHE A 80 5.02 -8.63 -10.20
CA PHE A 80 5.40 -9.52 -9.11
C PHE A 80 6.35 -10.58 -9.65
N ARG A 81 7.39 -10.89 -8.89
CA ARG A 81 8.48 -11.76 -9.33
C ARG A 81 8.97 -12.64 -8.18
N PRO A 82 9.62 -13.77 -8.49
CA PRO A 82 10.30 -14.56 -7.48
C PRO A 82 11.33 -13.73 -6.71
N SER A 83 11.33 -13.85 -5.38
CA SER A 83 12.33 -13.25 -4.50
C SER A 83 13.59 -14.12 -4.53
N TYR A 84 14.57 -13.70 -5.32
CA TYR A 84 15.91 -14.28 -5.25
C TYR A 84 16.68 -13.56 -4.15
N SER A 85 16.64 -14.11 -2.93
CA SER A 85 17.52 -13.64 -1.88
C SER A 85 18.92 -14.26 -2.07
N PRO A 86 20.01 -13.47 -2.09
CA PRO A 86 21.37 -13.98 -2.17
C PRO A 86 21.90 -14.55 -0.84
N PHE A 87 21.08 -14.69 0.20
CA PHE A 87 21.53 -15.29 1.46
C PHE A 87 21.76 -16.81 1.27
N LEU A 88 23.05 -17.16 1.20
CA LEU A 88 23.60 -18.51 1.27
C LEU A 88 23.04 -19.26 2.48
N THR A 89 22.01 -20.08 2.29
CA THR A 89 21.69 -21.11 3.28
C THR A 89 22.59 -22.31 3.01
N ASN A 90 23.65 -22.44 3.80
CA ASN A 90 24.48 -23.64 3.94
C ASN A 90 23.63 -24.79 4.52
N SER A 91 22.63 -25.27 3.78
CA SER A 91 21.74 -26.33 4.24
C SER A 91 21.29 -27.18 3.06
N ILE A 92 21.83 -28.39 3.09
CA ILE A 92 21.60 -29.56 2.25
C ILE A 92 20.08 -29.82 2.06
N LEU A 93 19.65 -30.05 0.81
CA LEU A 93 18.44 -30.79 0.40
C LEU A 93 17.03 -30.22 0.72
N ALA A 94 16.75 -28.95 0.41
CA ALA A 94 15.38 -28.54 0.08
C ALA A 94 15.38 -27.46 -1.01
N ILE A 95 14.80 -27.76 -2.18
CA ILE A 95 14.46 -26.76 -3.20
C ILE A 95 13.30 -25.94 -2.63
N VAL A 96 13.59 -24.90 -1.85
CA VAL A 96 12.55 -23.97 -1.40
C VAL A 96 12.18 -23.11 -2.61
N LYS A 97 10.93 -23.22 -3.09
CA LYS A 97 10.43 -22.34 -4.15
C LYS A 97 10.54 -20.89 -3.66
N PRO A 98 11.19 -19.98 -4.41
CA PRO A 98 11.27 -18.58 -4.03
C PRO A 98 9.88 -17.98 -3.92
N GLY A 99 9.59 -17.27 -2.83
CA GLY A 99 8.31 -16.60 -2.65
C GLY A 99 8.13 -15.46 -3.66
N ILE A 100 6.89 -15.22 -4.10
CA ILE A 100 6.57 -14.12 -5.02
C ILE A 100 6.50 -12.79 -4.26
N VAL A 101 7.20 -11.77 -4.74
CA VAL A 101 7.23 -10.42 -4.14
C VAL A 101 6.91 -9.37 -5.17
N GLY A 102 6.35 -8.24 -4.73
CA GLY A 102 6.13 -7.09 -5.61
C GLY A 102 7.45 -6.45 -6.03
N ASP A 103 7.58 -6.09 -7.31
CA ASP A 103 8.69 -5.27 -7.78
C ASP A 103 8.47 -3.82 -7.37
N ARG A 104 8.79 -3.50 -6.10
CA ARG A 104 8.49 -2.22 -5.46
C ARG A 104 8.97 -1.01 -6.26
N ALA A 105 10.17 -1.06 -6.83
CA ALA A 105 10.70 0.04 -7.65
C ALA A 105 9.86 0.25 -8.91
N PHE A 106 9.53 -0.83 -9.63
CA PHE A 106 8.69 -0.77 -10.83
C PHE A 106 7.26 -0.32 -10.48
N ASN A 107 6.64 -0.96 -9.49
CA ASN A 107 5.25 -0.70 -9.07
C ASN A 107 5.11 0.73 -8.54
N GLY A 108 6.00 1.15 -7.64
CA GLY A 108 5.99 2.49 -7.06
C GLY A 108 6.19 3.58 -8.11
N TRP A 109 7.04 3.34 -9.11
CA TRP A 109 7.24 4.28 -10.20
C TRP A 109 6.02 4.39 -11.12
N ALA A 110 5.43 3.25 -11.50
CA ALA A 110 4.23 3.21 -12.34
C ALA A 110 3.03 3.90 -11.66
N ILE A 111 2.78 3.58 -10.38
CA ILE A 111 1.73 4.22 -9.57
C ILE A 111 1.99 5.73 -9.46
N ALA A 112 3.20 6.14 -9.10
CA ALA A 112 3.51 7.56 -8.92
C ALA A 112 3.33 8.35 -10.22
N ARG A 113 3.71 7.80 -11.39
CA ARG A 113 3.51 8.45 -12.68
C ARG A 113 2.03 8.57 -13.04
N ALA A 114 1.23 7.54 -12.76
CA ALA A 114 -0.20 7.56 -13.05
C ALA A 114 -0.94 8.67 -12.27
N TYR A 115 -0.57 8.90 -11.00
CA TYR A 115 -1.19 9.94 -10.17
C TYR A 115 -0.57 11.33 -10.35
N LEU A 116 0.76 11.44 -10.45
CA LEU A 116 1.46 12.73 -10.44
C LEU A 116 1.82 13.23 -11.84
N GLY A 117 1.69 12.38 -12.85
CA GLY A 117 2.13 12.63 -14.22
C GLY A 117 3.62 12.36 -14.43
N ASP A 118 3.95 12.07 -15.69
CA ASP A 118 5.28 11.61 -16.12
C ASP A 118 6.43 12.54 -15.77
N ARG A 119 6.18 13.86 -15.86
CA ARG A 119 7.21 14.88 -15.62
C ARG A 119 7.47 15.11 -14.14
N ALA A 120 6.56 14.68 -13.27
CA ALA A 120 6.68 14.90 -11.84
C ALA A 120 7.60 13.87 -11.17
N VAL A 121 7.69 12.65 -11.71
CA VAL A 121 8.43 11.52 -11.12
C VAL A 121 9.73 11.28 -11.87
N LEU A 122 10.86 11.46 -11.16
CA LEU A 122 12.19 11.28 -11.75
C LEU A 122 12.67 9.83 -11.65
N SER A 123 12.49 9.19 -10.50
CA SER A 123 12.82 7.78 -10.30
C SER A 123 12.21 7.25 -9.00
N VAL A 124 12.14 5.92 -8.88
CA VAL A 124 11.86 5.22 -7.62
C VAL A 124 12.97 4.20 -7.39
N LYS A 125 13.50 4.18 -6.17
CA LYS A 125 14.58 3.27 -5.77
C LYS A 125 14.21 2.55 -4.49
N VAL A 126 14.52 1.27 -4.42
CA VAL A 126 14.45 0.47 -3.19
C VAL A 126 15.85 0.43 -2.59
N ASP A 127 15.92 0.51 -1.26
CA ASP A 127 17.17 0.38 -0.52
C ASP A 127 17.72 -1.04 -0.69
N PRO A 128 18.95 -1.22 -1.21
CA PRO A 128 19.49 -2.56 -1.51
C PRO A 128 19.64 -3.44 -0.27
N ASP A 129 19.82 -2.82 0.91
CA ASP A 129 20.00 -3.52 2.18
C ASP A 129 18.69 -3.62 2.97
N ASN A 130 17.62 -2.97 2.50
CA ASN A 130 16.33 -2.97 3.17
C ASN A 130 15.16 -2.94 2.15
N PRO A 131 14.56 -4.10 1.82
CA PRO A 131 13.45 -4.16 0.85
C PRO A 131 12.21 -3.39 1.32
N ASN A 132 12.12 -3.07 2.60
CA ASN A 132 11.02 -2.32 3.19
C ASN A 132 11.19 -0.81 3.06
N ARG A 133 12.29 -0.32 2.49
CA ARG A 133 12.57 1.11 2.35
C ARG A 133 12.66 1.52 0.89
N GLN A 134 11.81 2.47 0.50
CA GLN A 134 11.73 3.00 -0.86
C GLN A 134 11.87 4.52 -0.85
N VAL A 135 12.51 5.07 -1.88
CA VAL A 135 12.62 6.51 -2.12
C VAL A 135 12.11 6.83 -3.51
N THR A 136 11.08 7.68 -3.57
CA THR A 136 10.58 8.29 -4.80
C THR A 136 11.16 9.68 -4.94
N PHE A 137 11.90 9.91 -6.02
CA PHE A 137 12.48 11.20 -6.37
C PHE A 137 11.53 11.96 -7.29
N LEU A 138 11.16 13.17 -6.89
CA LEU A 138 10.20 14.02 -7.59
C LEU A 138 10.90 15.29 -8.11
N SER A 139 10.31 15.89 -9.13
CA SER A 139 10.74 17.19 -9.66
C SER A 139 10.80 18.26 -8.57
N GLY A 140 11.73 19.23 -8.71
CA GLY A 140 11.89 20.32 -7.75
C GLY A 140 12.57 19.92 -6.43
N GLN A 141 13.50 18.96 -6.47
CA GLN A 141 14.25 18.46 -5.29
C GLN A 141 13.34 17.90 -4.19
N ARG A 142 12.18 17.36 -4.58
CA ARG A 142 11.23 16.73 -3.65
C ARG A 142 11.48 15.24 -3.58
N GLN A 143 11.25 14.65 -2.42
CA GLN A 143 11.40 13.21 -2.19
C GLN A 143 10.28 12.70 -1.31
N LEU A 144 9.79 11.50 -1.60
CA LEU A 144 8.97 10.72 -0.69
C LEU A 144 9.76 9.48 -0.27
N ILE A 145 10.07 9.37 1.01
CA ILE A 145 10.71 8.20 1.60
C ILE A 145 9.61 7.40 2.30
N ALA A 146 9.39 6.15 1.91
CA ALA A 146 8.43 5.26 2.53
C ALA A 146 9.17 4.06 3.14
N THR A 147 8.91 3.78 4.41
CA THR A 147 9.47 2.63 5.12
C THR A 147 8.34 1.80 5.70
N ILE A 148 8.22 0.53 5.29
CA ILE A 148 7.26 -0.40 5.89
C ILE A 148 7.68 -0.67 7.34
N THR A 149 6.78 -0.43 8.29
CA THR A 149 7.00 -0.59 9.73
C THR A 149 6.12 -1.67 10.34
N GLY A 150 5.06 -2.06 9.65
CA GLY A 150 4.19 -3.16 10.05
C GLY A 150 3.63 -3.89 8.85
N ARG A 151 3.49 -5.21 8.95
CA ARG A 151 2.87 -6.03 7.90
C ARG A 151 2.11 -7.19 8.52
N ARG A 152 1.07 -7.63 7.83
CA ARG A 152 0.48 -8.96 8.00
C ARG A 152 -0.07 -9.45 6.66
N ARG A 153 -0.12 -10.77 6.49
CA ARG A 153 -0.76 -11.42 5.34
C ARG A 153 -1.58 -12.61 5.79
N ARG A 154 -2.61 -12.96 5.02
CA ARG A 154 -3.39 -14.18 5.21
C ARG A 154 -3.88 -14.70 3.86
N GLU A 155 -3.68 -15.98 3.64
CA GLU A 155 -4.29 -16.71 2.53
C GLU A 155 -5.59 -17.36 3.02
N MET A 156 -6.65 -17.25 2.23
CA MET A 156 -7.98 -17.75 2.52
C MET A 156 -8.45 -18.58 1.34
N ASP A 157 -8.83 -19.84 1.58
CA ASP A 157 -9.48 -20.72 0.61
C ASP A 157 -8.80 -20.82 -0.79
N GLY A 158 -7.49 -20.57 -0.89
CA GLY A 158 -6.64 -20.69 -2.09
C GLY A 158 -6.76 -19.56 -3.12
N ASP A 159 -7.97 -19.05 -3.35
CA ASP A 159 -8.25 -18.00 -4.34
C ASP A 159 -8.37 -16.60 -3.72
N ARG A 160 -8.10 -16.45 -2.42
CA ARG A 160 -8.24 -15.18 -1.72
C ARG A 160 -7.04 -14.86 -0.84
N PHE A 161 -6.61 -13.61 -0.88
CA PHE A 161 -5.42 -13.14 -0.19
C PHE A 161 -5.68 -11.78 0.43
N LEU A 162 -5.50 -11.67 1.75
CA LEU A 162 -5.58 -10.42 2.48
C LEU A 162 -4.18 -10.00 2.87
N ALA A 163 -3.80 -8.77 2.53
CA ALA A 163 -2.53 -8.19 2.94
C ALA A 163 -2.72 -6.78 3.47
N THR A 164 -1.90 -6.43 4.46
CA THR A 164 -1.79 -5.05 4.90
C THR A 164 -0.35 -4.70 5.14
N GLU A 165 0.01 -3.47 4.77
CA GLU A 165 1.24 -2.83 5.17
C GLU A 165 0.94 -1.48 5.81
N ILE A 166 1.66 -1.17 6.89
CA ILE A 166 1.78 0.17 7.45
C ILE A 166 3.14 0.71 7.04
N SER A 167 3.15 1.90 6.46
CA SER A 167 4.35 2.61 6.04
C SER A 167 4.47 3.95 6.75
N GLN A 168 5.63 4.23 7.32
CA GLN A 168 6.01 5.58 7.70
C GLN A 168 6.52 6.32 6.49
N GLN A 169 5.99 7.51 6.25
CA GLN A 169 6.30 8.33 5.10
C GLN A 169 6.91 9.65 5.54
N VAL A 170 7.98 10.04 4.84
CA VAL A 170 8.65 11.33 4.99
C VAL A 170 8.66 12.00 3.64
N PHE A 171 7.86 13.04 3.51
CA PHE A 171 7.91 13.93 2.36
C PHE A 171 8.91 15.05 2.64
N ARG A 172 9.94 15.15 1.80
CA ARG A 172 10.98 16.19 1.90
C ARG A 172 10.91 17.10 0.70
N SER A 173 10.98 18.39 0.98
CA SER A 173 11.18 19.46 0.01
C SER A 173 12.23 20.43 0.55
N PRO A 174 12.78 21.35 -0.26
CA PRO A 174 13.73 22.35 0.24
C PRO A 174 13.21 23.21 1.39
N SER A 175 11.89 23.43 1.46
CA SER A 175 11.25 24.33 2.43
C SER A 175 10.49 23.63 3.56
N GLN A 176 10.19 22.33 3.42
CA GLN A 176 9.30 21.62 4.35
C GLN A 176 9.63 20.13 4.41
N ILE A 177 9.53 19.57 5.61
CA ILE A 177 9.46 18.14 5.85
C ILE A 177 8.09 17.85 6.46
N TYR A 178 7.38 16.88 5.88
CA TYR A 178 6.10 16.41 6.36
C TYR A 178 6.18 14.91 6.64
N PHE A 179 5.54 14.48 7.72
CA PHE A 179 5.55 13.10 8.19
C PHE A 179 4.11 12.62 8.31
N ASN A 180 3.88 11.40 7.86
CA ASN A 180 2.61 10.72 8.04
C ASN A 180 2.85 9.21 8.12
N GLU A 181 1.80 8.50 8.50
CA GLU A 181 1.75 7.06 8.36
C GLU A 181 0.60 6.68 7.43
N VAL A 182 0.85 5.71 6.56
CA VAL A 182 -0.13 5.22 5.60
C VAL A 182 -0.26 3.72 5.78
N GLU A 183 -1.47 3.29 6.10
CA GLU A 183 -1.88 1.89 6.07
C GLU A 183 -2.56 1.60 4.73
N ILE A 184 -2.13 0.53 4.06
CA ILE A 184 -2.81 -0.03 2.91
C ILE A 184 -3.24 -1.44 3.27
N THR A 185 -4.55 -1.70 3.29
CA THR A 185 -5.13 -3.03 3.47
C THR A 185 -5.86 -3.41 2.18
N THR A 186 -5.52 -4.57 1.61
CA THR A 186 -6.06 -5.04 0.32
C THR A 186 -6.52 -6.49 0.43
N ASP A 187 -7.76 -6.73 0.02
CA ASP A 187 -8.43 -8.03 -0.01
C ASP A 187 -8.59 -8.47 -1.47
N TYR A 188 -7.71 -9.36 -1.92
CA TYR A 188 -7.63 -9.84 -3.29
C TYR A 188 -8.43 -11.13 -3.47
N GLN A 189 -9.18 -11.21 -4.56
CA GLN A 189 -9.87 -12.41 -5.03
C GLN A 189 -9.39 -12.74 -6.44
N ARG A 190 -8.77 -13.91 -6.59
CA ARG A 190 -8.47 -14.50 -7.89
C ARG A 190 -9.76 -14.98 -8.53
N LEU A 191 -10.02 -14.57 -9.77
CA LEU A 191 -11.15 -15.06 -10.55
C LEU A 191 -10.74 -16.23 -11.44
N ASP A 192 -9.57 -16.10 -12.06
CA ASP A 192 -8.90 -17.10 -12.89
C ASP A 192 -7.41 -16.77 -12.98
N ASP A 193 -6.69 -17.45 -13.86
CA ASP A 193 -5.23 -17.29 -14.00
C ASP A 193 -4.83 -15.89 -14.51
N ASP A 194 -5.74 -15.14 -15.16
CA ASP A 194 -5.44 -13.87 -15.81
C ASP A 194 -6.16 -12.67 -15.18
N ARG A 195 -7.02 -12.89 -14.18
CA ARG A 195 -7.84 -11.85 -13.55
C ARG A 195 -7.87 -11.92 -12.03
N ILE A 196 -7.58 -10.79 -11.40
CA ILE A 196 -7.72 -10.59 -9.95
C ILE A 196 -8.59 -9.36 -9.71
N LEU A 197 -9.54 -9.46 -8.78
CA LEU A 197 -10.24 -8.31 -8.22
C LEU A 197 -9.70 -8.01 -6.83
N ALA A 198 -9.75 -6.76 -6.41
CA ALA A 198 -9.50 -6.44 -5.01
C ALA A 198 -10.31 -5.24 -4.52
N ASP A 199 -10.66 -5.29 -3.24
CA ASP A 199 -11.05 -4.14 -2.46
C ASP A 199 -9.82 -3.67 -1.68
N GLN A 200 -9.57 -2.37 -1.66
CA GLN A 200 -8.45 -1.78 -0.93
C GLN A 200 -8.92 -0.59 -0.10
N VAL A 201 -8.40 -0.46 1.11
CA VAL A 201 -8.53 0.74 1.93
C VAL A 201 -7.16 1.33 2.19
N ALA A 202 -7.04 2.63 1.93
CA ALA A 202 -5.91 3.42 2.38
C ALA A 202 -6.33 4.28 3.57
N ALA A 203 -5.66 4.14 4.70
CA ALA A 203 -5.89 4.93 5.90
C ALA A 203 -4.66 5.79 6.20
N ILE A 204 -4.87 7.10 6.33
CA ILE A 204 -3.82 8.07 6.62
C ILE A 204 -3.89 8.43 8.09
N TYR A 205 -2.76 8.36 8.77
CA TYR A 205 -2.60 8.74 10.16
C TYR A 205 -1.58 9.87 10.29
N LEU A 206 -1.78 10.71 11.30
CA LEU A 206 -0.77 11.69 11.69
C LEU A 206 0.47 10.98 12.23
N SER A 207 1.64 11.58 11.99
CA SER A 207 2.86 11.11 12.65
C SER A 207 2.96 11.69 14.07
N PRO A 208 3.79 11.09 14.95
CA PRO A 208 4.05 11.64 16.29
C PRO A 208 4.64 13.06 16.33
N GLN A 209 5.05 13.61 15.18
CA GLN A 209 5.57 14.97 15.07
C GLN A 209 4.47 16.00 14.79
N ASP A 210 3.26 15.56 14.45
CA ASP A 210 2.13 16.43 14.19
C ASP A 210 1.53 16.95 15.52
N PRO A 211 1.21 18.25 15.65
CA PRO A 211 0.59 18.81 16.86
C PRO A 211 -0.71 18.10 17.28
N ASP A 212 -1.49 17.61 16.32
CA ASP A 212 -2.78 16.98 16.57
C ASP A 212 -2.69 15.46 16.74
N TYR A 213 -1.48 14.89 16.77
CA TYR A 213 -1.26 13.44 16.86
C TYR A 213 -2.01 12.79 18.04
N PHE A 214 -1.91 13.38 19.23
CA PHE A 214 -2.58 12.85 20.42
C PHE A 214 -4.10 13.06 20.37
N THR A 215 -4.57 14.13 19.72
CA THR A 215 -6.00 14.42 19.50
C THR A 215 -6.62 13.40 18.55
N ALA A 216 -5.89 13.01 17.50
CA ALA A 216 -6.32 11.97 16.56
C ALA A 216 -6.43 10.59 17.24
N ALA A 217 -5.59 10.31 18.24
CA ALA A 217 -5.66 9.12 19.08
C ALA A 217 -5.66 7.81 18.27
N ASN A 218 -4.73 7.67 17.32
CA ASN A 218 -4.62 6.54 16.38
C ASN A 218 -5.82 6.34 15.44
N ARG A 219 -6.76 7.29 15.37
CA ARG A 219 -7.80 7.27 14.34
C ARG A 219 -7.23 7.81 13.02
N PRO A 220 -7.67 7.27 11.88
CA PRO A 220 -7.26 7.81 10.60
C PRO A 220 -7.87 9.21 10.42
N VAL A 221 -7.05 10.13 9.94
CA VAL A 221 -7.46 11.49 9.57
C VAL A 221 -8.07 11.55 8.18
N ALA A 222 -7.74 10.57 7.33
CA ALA A 222 -8.39 10.35 6.04
C ALA A 222 -8.42 8.86 5.72
N LEU A 223 -9.51 8.43 5.09
CA LEU A 223 -9.75 7.09 4.59
C LEU A 223 -10.14 7.18 3.13
N TYR A 224 -9.66 6.24 2.33
CA TYR A 224 -10.01 6.09 0.92
C TYR A 224 -10.28 4.62 0.63
N ARG A 225 -11.36 4.32 -0.10
CA ARG A 225 -11.69 2.98 -0.56
C ARG A 225 -11.52 2.89 -2.05
N TYR A 226 -10.81 1.87 -2.51
CA TYR A 226 -10.54 1.60 -3.91
C TYR A 226 -11.09 0.24 -4.30
N ARG A 227 -11.53 0.15 -5.55
CA ARG A 227 -11.73 -1.12 -6.25
C ARG A 227 -10.63 -1.28 -7.28
N LEU A 228 -9.96 -2.43 -7.25
CA LEU A 228 -8.89 -2.78 -8.16
C LEU A 228 -9.33 -3.91 -9.09
N GLN A 229 -8.97 -3.80 -10.35
CA GLN A 229 -9.05 -4.89 -11.33
C GLN A 229 -7.67 -5.07 -11.92
N LEU A 230 -7.13 -6.29 -11.83
CA LEU A 230 -5.83 -6.63 -12.39
C LEU A 230 -6.06 -7.61 -13.54
N GLN A 231 -5.57 -7.24 -14.72
CA GLN A 231 -5.58 -8.07 -15.91
C GLN A 231 -4.13 -8.44 -16.25
N ARG A 232 -3.83 -9.73 -16.41
CA ARG A 232 -2.48 -10.17 -16.79
C ARG A 232 -2.09 -9.62 -18.17
N GLN A 233 -0.84 -9.18 -18.32
CA GLN A 233 -0.24 -8.71 -19.57
C GLN A 233 0.50 -9.82 -20.32
#